data_AF-A0A1D2TS80-F1
#
_entry.id   AF-A0A1D2TS80-F1
#
_cell.length_a   1.000
_cell.length_b   1.000
_cell.length_c   1.000
_cell.angle_alpha   90.00
_cell.angle_beta   90.00
_cell.angle_gamma   90.00
#
_symmetry.space_group_name_H-M   'P 1'
#
loop_
_entity.id
_entity.type
_entity.pdbx_description
1 polymer ?
#
loop_
_entity_poly.entity_id
_entity_poly.type
_entity_poly.pdbx_seq_one_letter_code
_entity_poly.pdbx_strand_id
1 'polypeptide(L)'
;MPAYARVLIDADAVIEAQDAEAPVPWWSFGKTIIAATALRLAELGRLSLDDDAQGYSLRQVLRHEAGLKDYGPLPAYHQAVAAGDTPWPAAELRRRAGADTHAFPPGQGWAYSNIGYLEARQRIETAHPGTLEAAAQQLIFEPLGVTARLALAEDDLDGVEMGPARGYHPDWVYHGLFVGSLAEAARLLAGLLGPNSPLQASSLAAMRQSRALPQFAGPVWKAPSYGLGLMRSTIEGGFVAEGHTGGGPGSAIAVYGREDRAGRVAAVFALEGAGIDPEAEAARLLA
;
A
#
# COMPACT_ATOMS: atom_id res chain seq x y z
N MET A 1 -22.81 -9.37 -5.56
CA MET A 1 -21.61 -9.62 -4.73
C MET A 1 -21.91 -9.08 -3.33
N PRO A 2 -21.36 -9.67 -2.26
CA PRO A 2 -21.49 -9.10 -0.92
C PRO A 2 -20.93 -7.67 -0.88
N ALA A 3 -21.40 -6.85 0.06
CA ALA A 3 -20.90 -5.48 0.22
C ALA A 3 -19.48 -5.43 0.83
N TYR A 4 -18.97 -6.56 1.35
CA TYR A 4 -17.63 -6.68 1.91
C TYR A 4 -17.13 -8.13 1.82
N ALA A 5 -15.82 -8.30 1.90
CA ALA A 5 -15.12 -9.58 1.97
C ALA A 5 -14.12 -9.54 3.13
N ARG A 6 -13.81 -10.69 3.72
CA ARG A 6 -12.80 -10.80 4.78
C ARG A 6 -12.11 -12.15 4.77
N VAL A 7 -10.88 -12.18 5.26
CA VAL A 7 -10.12 -13.40 5.47
C VAL A 7 -9.20 -13.25 6.67
N LEU A 8 -9.06 -14.33 7.43
CA LEU A 8 -8.10 -14.49 8.49
C LEU A 8 -7.30 -15.76 8.21
N ILE A 9 -6.00 -15.61 8.08
CA ILE A 9 -5.08 -16.73 7.88
C ILE A 9 -4.12 -16.86 9.06
N ASP A 10 -3.55 -18.04 9.21
CA ASP A 10 -2.36 -18.29 10.01
C ASP A 10 -1.37 -19.09 9.17
N ALA A 11 -0.28 -18.43 8.74
CA ALA A 11 0.56 -18.87 7.62
C ALA A 11 -0.31 -19.12 6.39
N ASP A 12 -0.31 -20.34 5.83
CA ASP A 12 -1.11 -20.69 4.65
C ASP A 12 -2.51 -21.22 4.99
N ALA A 13 -2.80 -21.45 6.28
CA ALA A 13 -4.09 -22.00 6.71
C ALA A 13 -5.15 -20.90 6.80
N VAL A 14 -6.26 -21.07 6.07
CA VAL A 14 -7.44 -20.22 6.20
C VAL A 14 -8.18 -20.59 7.48
N ILE A 15 -8.28 -19.64 8.41
CA ILE A 15 -9.01 -19.80 9.68
C ILE A 15 -10.46 -19.34 9.50
N GLU A 16 -10.65 -18.23 8.80
CA GLU A 16 -11.96 -17.68 8.47
C GLU A 16 -11.89 -17.01 7.10
N ALA A 17 -12.93 -17.15 6.28
CA ALA A 17 -13.04 -16.46 5.01
C ALA A 17 -14.50 -16.20 4.62
N GLN A 18 -14.73 -15.05 4.00
CA GLN A 18 -15.97 -14.67 3.35
C GLN A 18 -15.60 -13.94 2.05
N ASP A 19 -15.96 -14.52 0.91
CA ASP A 19 -15.79 -13.93 -0.43
C ASP A 19 -14.36 -13.43 -0.73
N ALA A 20 -13.36 -14.10 -0.15
CA ALA A 20 -11.97 -13.66 -0.17
C ALA A 20 -11.23 -13.93 -1.50
N GLU A 21 -11.80 -14.73 -2.39
CA GLU A 21 -11.18 -15.10 -3.67
C GLU A 21 -11.51 -14.10 -4.80
N ALA A 22 -12.51 -13.23 -4.60
CA ALA A 22 -12.87 -12.21 -5.58
C ALA A 22 -11.72 -11.20 -5.75
N PRO A 23 -11.34 -10.84 -7.00
CA PRO A 23 -10.38 -9.78 -7.23
C PRO A 23 -10.90 -8.44 -6.71
N VAL A 24 -10.08 -7.75 -5.93
CA VAL A 24 -10.36 -6.43 -5.36
C VAL A 24 -9.20 -5.47 -5.65
N PRO A 25 -9.44 -4.15 -5.70
CA PRO A 25 -8.37 -3.18 -5.72
C PRO A 25 -7.61 -3.19 -4.38
N TRP A 26 -6.29 -3.28 -4.44
CA TRP A 26 -5.45 -3.25 -3.25
C TRP A 26 -5.12 -1.82 -2.81
N TRP A 27 -5.44 -0.81 -3.62
CA TRP A 27 -5.26 0.60 -3.29
C TRP A 27 -3.87 0.87 -2.68
N SER A 28 -3.81 1.59 -1.55
CA SER A 28 -2.55 1.90 -0.87
C SER A 28 -1.87 0.71 -0.20
N PHE A 29 -2.47 -0.47 -0.09
CA PHE A 29 -1.71 -1.68 0.27
C PHE A 29 -0.59 -1.96 -0.75
N GLY A 30 -0.76 -1.50 -2.00
CA GLY A 30 0.29 -1.49 -3.01
C GLY A 30 1.59 -0.81 -2.58
N LYS A 31 1.56 0.13 -1.62
CA LYS A 31 2.75 0.80 -1.09
C LYS A 31 3.66 -0.15 -0.31
N THR A 32 3.10 -1.17 0.32
CA THR A 32 3.86 -2.24 0.98
C THR A 32 4.66 -3.03 -0.07
N ILE A 33 4.06 -3.30 -1.22
CA ILE A 33 4.69 -4.02 -2.35
C ILE A 33 5.79 -3.17 -2.99
N ILE A 34 5.51 -1.88 -3.24
CA ILE A 34 6.48 -0.93 -3.79
C ILE A 34 7.70 -0.81 -2.86
N ALA A 35 7.47 -0.67 -1.55
CA ALA A 35 8.54 -0.58 -0.57
C ALA A 35 9.37 -1.88 -0.51
N ALA A 36 8.72 -3.05 -0.49
CA ALA A 36 9.41 -4.34 -0.51
C ALA A 36 10.25 -4.53 -1.79
N THR A 37 9.70 -4.15 -2.94
CA THR A 37 10.41 -4.19 -4.23
C THR A 37 11.65 -3.29 -4.22
N ALA A 38 11.52 -2.05 -3.71
CA ALA A 38 12.66 -1.14 -3.56
C ALA A 38 13.73 -1.68 -2.60
N LEU A 39 13.33 -2.24 -1.47
CA LEU A 39 14.24 -2.89 -0.51
C LEU A 39 14.99 -4.05 -1.16
N ARG A 40 14.30 -4.90 -1.91
CA ARG A 40 14.90 -6.03 -2.61
C ARG A 40 15.89 -5.59 -3.70
N LEU A 41 15.57 -4.54 -4.45
CA LEU A 41 16.51 -3.94 -5.40
C LEU A 41 17.74 -3.33 -4.72
N ALA A 42 17.59 -2.76 -3.52
CA ALA A 42 18.71 -2.25 -2.74
C ALA A 42 19.63 -3.37 -2.25
N GLU A 43 19.08 -4.51 -1.82
CA GLU A 43 19.87 -5.70 -1.48
C GLU A 43 20.68 -6.23 -2.66
N LEU A 44 20.12 -6.12 -3.88
CA LEU A 44 20.79 -6.49 -5.12
C LEU A 44 21.80 -5.43 -5.62
N GLY A 45 21.98 -4.33 -4.88
CA GLY A 45 22.88 -3.23 -5.25
C GLY A 45 22.43 -2.43 -6.48
N ARG A 46 21.15 -2.53 -6.86
CA ARG A 46 20.58 -1.86 -8.05
C ARG A 46 19.93 -0.53 -7.74
N LEU A 47 19.67 -0.26 -6.46
CA LEU A 47 18.97 0.93 -6.00
C LEU A 47 19.59 1.37 -4.67
N SER A 48 19.77 2.68 -4.47
CA SER A 48 20.15 3.22 -3.16
C SER A 48 18.91 3.74 -2.45
N LEU A 49 18.74 3.35 -1.18
CA LEU A 49 17.69 3.93 -0.32
C LEU A 49 18.07 5.31 0.19
N ASP A 50 19.37 5.59 0.32
CA ASP A 50 19.91 6.74 1.05
C ASP A 50 20.55 7.79 0.13
N ASP A 51 20.57 7.56 -1.19
CA ASP A 51 20.97 8.57 -2.17
C ASP A 51 19.92 9.69 -2.22
N ASP A 52 20.38 10.91 -1.94
CA ASP A 52 19.60 12.13 -1.80
C ASP A 52 19.93 13.18 -2.85
N ALA A 53 20.54 12.82 -3.99
CA ALA A 53 20.89 13.75 -5.07
C ALA A 53 19.73 14.64 -5.57
N GLN A 54 18.47 14.23 -5.31
CA GLN A 54 17.26 14.99 -5.63
C GLN A 54 16.77 15.90 -4.49
N GLY A 55 17.57 16.07 -3.42
CA GLY A 55 17.23 16.80 -2.21
C GLY A 55 16.53 15.95 -1.14
N TYR A 56 16.20 14.69 -1.43
CA TYR A 56 15.63 13.71 -0.51
C TYR A 56 15.98 12.28 -0.93
N SER A 57 16.05 11.39 0.06
CA SER A 57 16.35 9.97 -0.14
C SER A 57 15.09 9.15 -0.43
N LEU A 58 15.26 7.98 -1.07
CA LEU A 58 14.15 7.03 -1.25
C LEU A 58 13.63 6.50 0.09
N ARG A 59 14.48 6.38 1.10
CA ARG A 59 14.07 6.01 2.46
C ARG A 59 13.09 7.04 3.03
N GLN A 60 13.38 8.32 2.87
CA GLN A 60 12.47 9.39 3.28
C GLN A 60 11.16 9.34 2.48
N VAL A 61 11.22 9.05 1.17
CA VAL A 61 10.03 8.88 0.34
C VAL A 61 9.14 7.73 0.84
N LEU A 62 9.71 6.54 1.03
CA LEU A 62 8.98 5.35 1.49
C LEU A 62 8.42 5.49 2.92
N ARG A 63 8.95 6.42 3.72
CA ARG A 63 8.45 6.75 5.06
C ARG A 63 7.55 7.99 5.11
N HIS A 64 7.26 8.64 3.97
CA HIS A 64 6.52 9.92 3.89
C HIS A 64 7.19 11.10 4.62
N GLU A 65 8.52 11.09 4.67
CA GLU A 65 9.36 12.13 5.29
C GLU A 65 10.06 13.02 4.25
N ALA A 66 9.83 12.81 2.95
CA ALA A 66 10.44 13.61 1.88
C ALA A 66 9.82 15.01 1.71
N GLY A 67 8.69 15.30 2.36
CA GLY A 67 8.02 16.60 2.23
C GLY A 67 7.31 16.82 0.88
N LEU A 68 7.22 15.80 0.02
CA LEU A 68 6.50 15.88 -1.24
C LEU A 68 5.00 16.07 -1.01
N LYS A 69 4.43 17.13 -1.60
CA LYS A 69 2.99 17.40 -1.51
C LYS A 69 2.18 16.30 -2.19
N ASP A 70 0.94 16.14 -1.75
CA ASP A 70 0.05 15.09 -2.24
C ASP A 70 -1.07 15.66 -3.12
N TYR A 71 -1.60 14.82 -4.02
CA TYR A 71 -2.77 15.17 -4.82
C TYR A 71 -4.09 14.81 -4.15
N GLY A 72 -4.09 13.93 -3.13
CA GLY A 72 -5.28 13.50 -2.41
C GLY A 72 -6.12 14.65 -1.82
N PRO A 73 -5.53 15.75 -1.32
CA PRO A 73 -6.30 16.90 -0.85
C PRO A 73 -6.87 17.81 -1.96
N LEU A 74 -6.51 17.62 -3.24
CA LEU A 74 -6.89 18.55 -4.31
C LEU A 74 -8.36 18.37 -4.71
N PRO A 75 -9.23 19.40 -4.58
CA PRO A 75 -10.62 19.29 -5.02
C PRO A 75 -10.75 19.02 -6.52
N ALA A 76 -9.86 19.59 -7.33
CA ALA A 76 -9.84 19.38 -8.77
C ALA A 76 -9.54 17.93 -9.17
N TYR A 77 -8.79 17.18 -8.35
CA TYR A 77 -8.53 15.76 -8.60
C TYR A 77 -9.82 14.96 -8.41
N HIS A 78 -10.52 15.16 -7.30
CA HIS A 78 -11.79 14.49 -7.02
C HIS A 78 -12.86 14.83 -8.05
N GLN A 79 -12.92 16.08 -8.50
CA GLN A 79 -13.85 16.50 -9.55
C GLN A 79 -13.58 15.81 -10.88
N ALA A 80 -12.31 15.72 -11.30
CA ALA A 80 -11.93 15.04 -12.54
C ALA A 80 -12.23 13.53 -12.48
N VAL A 81 -11.89 12.88 -11.36
CA VAL A 81 -12.22 11.46 -11.12
C VAL A 81 -13.74 11.23 -11.16
N ALA A 82 -14.52 12.07 -10.48
CA ALA A 82 -15.99 11.95 -10.46
C ALA A 82 -16.64 12.23 -11.83
N ALA A 83 -16.01 13.05 -12.66
CA ALA A 83 -16.46 13.33 -14.02
C ALA A 83 -16.12 12.22 -15.02
N GLY A 84 -15.29 11.24 -14.64
CA GLY A 84 -14.79 10.23 -15.57
C GLY A 84 -13.76 10.79 -16.55
N ASP A 85 -13.05 11.85 -16.18
CA ASP A 85 -12.00 12.44 -17.02
C ASP A 85 -10.81 11.47 -17.17
N THR A 86 -10.06 11.63 -18.26
CA THR A 86 -8.76 10.98 -18.43
C THR A 86 -7.77 11.44 -17.35
N PRO A 87 -7.00 10.52 -16.74
CA PRO A 87 -5.95 10.87 -15.79
C PRO A 87 -4.96 11.88 -16.37
N TRP A 88 -4.56 12.85 -15.54
CA TRP A 88 -3.59 13.84 -15.96
C TRP A 88 -2.21 13.20 -16.16
N PRO A 89 -1.40 13.70 -17.10
CA PRO A 89 0.01 13.33 -17.15
C PRO A 89 0.71 13.64 -15.82
N ALA A 90 1.67 12.80 -15.42
CA ALA A 90 2.38 12.94 -14.14
C ALA A 90 2.98 14.35 -13.91
N ALA A 91 3.52 14.97 -14.96
CA ALA A 91 4.05 16.34 -14.88
C ALA A 91 2.97 17.38 -14.56
N GLU A 92 1.76 17.20 -15.10
CA GLU A 92 0.62 18.06 -14.79
C GLU A 92 0.10 17.83 -13.39
N LEU A 93 -0.03 16.57 -12.94
CA LEU A 93 -0.39 16.26 -11.56
C LEU A 93 0.54 16.96 -10.57
N ARG A 94 1.86 16.84 -10.78
CA ARG A 94 2.88 17.46 -9.92
C ARG A 94 2.72 18.96 -9.85
N ARG A 95 2.51 19.62 -10.99
CA ARG A 95 2.23 21.06 -11.06
C ARG A 95 0.96 21.42 -10.29
N ARG A 96 -0.13 20.67 -10.47
CA ARG A 96 -1.43 20.91 -9.79
C ARG A 96 -1.32 20.71 -8.27
N ALA A 97 -0.51 19.75 -7.82
CA ALA A 97 -0.23 19.51 -6.40
C ALA A 97 0.79 20.50 -5.80
N GLY A 98 1.42 21.34 -6.63
CA GLY A 98 2.53 22.20 -6.22
C GLY A 98 3.74 21.40 -5.73
N ALA A 99 3.94 20.19 -6.26
CA ALA A 99 4.96 19.24 -5.86
C ALA A 99 6.39 19.67 -6.23
N ASP A 100 6.55 20.80 -6.93
CA ASP A 100 7.84 21.46 -7.17
C ASP A 100 8.43 22.08 -5.87
N THR A 101 7.65 22.11 -4.79
CA THR A 101 8.07 22.63 -3.48
C THR A 101 7.73 21.63 -2.39
N HIS A 102 8.59 21.54 -1.37
CA HIS A 102 8.33 20.70 -0.22
C HIS A 102 7.35 21.37 0.76
N ALA A 103 6.45 20.60 1.35
CA ALA A 103 5.60 21.02 2.46
C ALA A 103 6.42 21.31 3.73
N PHE A 104 7.57 20.64 3.88
CA PHE A 104 8.56 20.80 4.94
C PHE A 104 9.92 20.31 4.44
N PRO A 105 11.05 20.75 5.03
CA PRO A 105 12.36 20.21 4.66
C PRO A 105 12.42 18.68 4.83
N PRO A 106 12.98 17.93 3.86
CA PRO A 106 13.09 16.47 3.94
C PRO A 106 13.71 15.99 5.27
N GLY A 107 13.09 14.97 5.88
CA GLY A 107 13.47 14.41 7.18
C GLY A 107 12.99 15.20 8.42
N GLN A 108 12.51 16.44 8.26
CA GLN A 108 12.09 17.29 9.39
C GLN A 108 10.59 17.22 9.70
N GLY A 109 9.81 16.50 8.90
CA GLY A 109 8.36 16.37 9.07
C GLY A 109 7.84 15.05 8.55
N TRP A 110 6.51 14.93 8.54
CA TRP A 110 5.82 13.77 7.99
C TRP A 110 4.48 14.22 7.39
N ALA A 111 4.23 13.84 6.14
CA ALA A 111 2.93 13.98 5.49
C ALA A 111 2.80 12.92 4.41
N TYR A 112 1.70 12.16 4.48
CA TYR A 112 1.40 11.11 3.52
C TYR A 112 1.38 11.66 2.08
N SER A 113 2.11 11.00 1.17
CA SER A 113 2.27 11.46 -0.20
C SER A 113 2.18 10.31 -1.19
N ASN A 114 1.12 10.28 -1.98
CA ASN A 114 1.00 9.38 -3.13
C ASN A 114 1.97 9.79 -4.24
N ILE A 115 2.30 11.08 -4.38
CA ILE A 115 3.36 11.55 -5.29
C ILE A 115 4.72 10.99 -4.87
N GLY A 116 5.00 10.89 -3.57
CA GLY A 116 6.18 10.18 -3.09
C GLY A 116 6.23 8.73 -3.59
N TYR A 117 5.12 8.01 -3.58
CA TYR A 117 5.11 6.64 -4.09
C TYR A 117 5.15 6.54 -5.63
N LEU A 118 4.71 7.57 -6.35
CA LEU A 118 5.02 7.72 -7.77
C LEU A 118 6.53 7.87 -8.01
N GLU A 119 7.24 8.67 -7.19
CA GLU A 119 8.72 8.74 -7.26
C GLU A 119 9.37 7.37 -7.01
N ALA A 120 8.90 6.65 -5.99
CA ALA A 120 9.43 5.32 -5.67
C ALA A 120 9.26 4.36 -6.85
N ARG A 121 8.08 4.34 -7.47
CA ARG A 121 7.81 3.59 -8.70
C ARG A 121 8.79 3.95 -9.82
N GLN A 122 8.98 5.23 -10.11
CA GLN A 122 9.86 5.68 -11.20
C GLN A 122 11.33 5.30 -10.96
N ARG A 123 11.79 5.35 -9.70
CA ARG A 123 13.14 4.89 -9.33
C ARG A 123 13.30 3.37 -9.47
N ILE A 124 12.26 2.59 -9.15
CA ILE A 124 12.25 1.13 -9.37
C ILE A 124 12.34 0.81 -10.87
N GLU A 125 11.52 1.43 -11.71
CA GLU A 125 11.51 1.23 -13.16
C GLU A 125 12.84 1.66 -13.81
N THR A 126 13.55 2.62 -13.22
CA THR A 126 14.91 2.99 -13.65
C THR A 126 15.95 1.95 -13.25
N ALA A 127 15.87 1.39 -12.04
CA ALA A 127 16.83 0.42 -11.50
C ALA A 127 16.66 -1.00 -12.06
N HIS A 128 15.45 -1.33 -12.52
CA HIS A 128 15.09 -2.61 -13.09
C HIS A 128 14.42 -2.38 -14.46
N PRO A 129 15.16 -2.53 -15.58
CA PRO A 129 14.60 -2.34 -16.92
C PRO A 129 13.30 -3.15 -17.09
N GLY A 130 12.18 -2.46 -17.26
CA GLY A 130 10.84 -3.06 -17.25
C GLY A 130 9.81 -2.16 -16.55
N THR A 131 8.64 -2.73 -16.23
CA THR A 131 7.57 -2.06 -15.48
C THR A 131 7.70 -2.32 -13.98
N LEU A 132 7.01 -1.52 -13.15
CA LEU A 132 6.83 -1.84 -11.72
C LEU A 132 6.27 -3.26 -11.53
N GLU A 133 5.31 -3.66 -12.37
CA GLU A 133 4.74 -5.01 -12.33
C GLU A 133 5.81 -6.08 -12.56
N ALA A 134 6.67 -5.94 -13.57
CA ALA A 134 7.73 -6.90 -13.83
C ALA A 134 8.72 -7.04 -12.66
N ALA A 135 9.10 -5.92 -12.04
CA ALA A 135 9.96 -5.94 -10.86
C ALA A 135 9.26 -6.59 -9.64
N ALA A 136 8.00 -6.24 -9.37
CA ALA A 136 7.23 -6.82 -8.27
C ALA A 136 6.96 -8.32 -8.49
N GLN A 137 6.66 -8.72 -9.73
CA GLN A 137 6.46 -10.12 -10.13
C GLN A 137 7.69 -10.95 -9.77
N GLN A 138 8.85 -10.57 -10.30
CA GLN A 138 10.09 -11.32 -10.12
C GLN A 138 10.58 -11.32 -8.65
N LEU A 139 10.48 -10.18 -7.98
CA LEU A 139 11.16 -9.97 -6.70
C LEU A 139 10.28 -10.29 -5.48
N ILE A 140 8.95 -10.24 -5.64
CA ILE A 140 7.99 -10.34 -4.53
C ILE A 140 6.90 -11.38 -4.82
N PHE A 141 6.19 -11.31 -5.95
CA PHE A 141 5.03 -12.16 -6.18
C PHE A 141 5.38 -13.62 -6.46
N GLU A 142 6.33 -13.90 -7.35
CA GLU A 142 6.78 -15.27 -7.65
C GLU A 142 7.35 -15.98 -6.41
N PRO A 143 8.26 -15.36 -5.62
CA PRO A 143 8.73 -15.98 -4.38
C PRO A 143 7.63 -16.30 -3.37
N LEU A 144 6.51 -15.57 -3.40
CA LEU A 144 5.39 -15.72 -2.46
C LEU A 144 4.20 -16.47 -3.06
N GLY A 145 4.27 -16.92 -4.32
CA GLY A 145 3.18 -17.63 -4.99
C GLY A 145 1.91 -16.78 -5.19
N VAL A 146 2.07 -15.46 -5.35
CA VAL A 146 0.97 -14.50 -5.55
C VAL A 146 0.83 -14.19 -7.05
N THR A 147 -0.40 -14.00 -7.53
CA THR A 147 -0.72 -13.72 -8.95
C THR A 147 -1.36 -12.35 -9.18
N ALA A 148 -1.21 -11.44 -8.21
CA ALA A 148 -1.66 -10.06 -8.34
C ALA A 148 -0.95 -9.33 -9.49
N ARG A 149 -1.65 -8.37 -10.07
CA ARG A 149 -1.21 -7.63 -11.27
C ARG A 149 -1.47 -6.15 -11.12
N LEU A 150 -0.82 -5.35 -11.94
CA LEU A 150 -1.04 -3.92 -12.03
C LEU A 150 -2.14 -3.64 -13.07
N ALA A 151 -3.18 -2.90 -12.68
CA ALA A 151 -4.16 -2.39 -13.64
C ALA A 151 -3.59 -1.14 -14.34
N LEU A 152 -3.62 -1.12 -15.67
CA LEU A 152 -3.05 -0.07 -16.52
C LEU A 152 -4.10 0.60 -17.41
N ALA A 153 -5.19 -0.10 -17.73
CA ALA A 153 -6.33 0.41 -18.48
C ALA A 153 -7.66 0.13 -17.76
N GLU A 154 -8.74 0.80 -18.16
CA GLU A 154 -10.08 0.58 -17.60
C GLU A 154 -10.52 -0.89 -17.69
N ASP A 155 -10.29 -1.54 -18.83
CA ASP A 155 -10.63 -2.95 -19.08
C ASP A 155 -9.87 -3.90 -18.13
N ASP A 156 -8.73 -3.49 -17.56
CA ASP A 156 -8.02 -4.30 -16.56
C ASP A 156 -8.79 -4.42 -15.24
N LEU A 157 -9.81 -3.57 -15.03
CA LEU A 157 -10.70 -3.62 -13.87
C LEU A 157 -11.97 -4.44 -14.12
N ASP A 158 -12.12 -5.04 -15.31
CA ASP A 158 -13.21 -5.98 -15.57
C ASP A 158 -13.14 -7.17 -14.62
N GLY A 159 -14.26 -7.42 -13.91
CA GLY A 159 -14.36 -8.48 -12.90
C GLY A 159 -13.69 -8.16 -11.56
N VAL A 160 -13.07 -6.99 -11.40
CA VAL A 160 -12.59 -6.47 -10.11
C VAL A 160 -13.77 -5.82 -9.38
N GLU A 161 -13.95 -6.15 -8.10
CA GLU A 161 -15.01 -5.55 -7.29
C GLU A 161 -14.67 -4.09 -6.94
N MET A 162 -15.19 -3.17 -7.75
CA MET A 162 -15.01 -1.72 -7.62
C MET A 162 -16.27 -1.02 -7.08
N GLY A 163 -17.31 -1.79 -6.73
CA GLY A 163 -18.61 -1.25 -6.31
C GLY A 163 -19.20 -0.29 -7.36
N PRO A 164 -19.56 0.96 -6.98
CA PRO A 164 -20.12 1.93 -7.91
C PRO A 164 -19.08 2.55 -8.86
N ALA A 165 -17.77 2.37 -8.63
CA ALA A 165 -16.71 2.98 -9.42
C ALA A 165 -16.41 2.24 -10.74
N ARG A 166 -17.45 1.83 -11.47
CA ARG A 166 -17.31 1.23 -12.81
C ARG A 166 -16.78 2.27 -13.80
N GLY A 167 -15.87 1.87 -14.68
CA GLY A 167 -15.20 2.79 -15.62
C GLY A 167 -14.15 3.70 -14.96
N TYR A 168 -13.69 3.35 -13.76
CA TYR A 168 -12.58 4.05 -13.12
C TYR A 168 -11.28 3.78 -13.89
N HIS A 169 -10.56 4.84 -14.27
CA HIS A 169 -9.25 4.68 -14.89
C HIS A 169 -8.16 4.45 -13.82
N PRO A 170 -7.45 3.30 -13.82
CA PRO A 170 -6.53 2.93 -12.74
C PRO A 170 -5.34 3.90 -12.58
N ASP A 171 -4.90 4.58 -13.64
CA ASP A 171 -3.85 5.61 -13.57
C ASP A 171 -4.18 6.83 -12.69
N TRP A 172 -5.43 7.01 -12.24
CA TRP A 172 -5.73 7.96 -11.16
C TRP A 172 -5.09 7.58 -9.82
N VAL A 173 -4.62 6.33 -9.69
CA VAL A 173 -3.71 5.84 -8.65
C VAL A 173 -2.28 5.94 -9.18
N TYR A 174 -1.67 7.12 -9.11
CA TYR A 174 -0.40 7.40 -9.80
C TYR A 174 0.78 6.51 -9.40
N HIS A 175 0.79 5.97 -8.18
CA HIS A 175 1.82 5.02 -7.76
C HIS A 175 1.61 3.60 -8.31
N GLY A 176 0.48 3.35 -8.98
CA GLY A 176 0.05 2.06 -9.51
C GLY A 176 -1.07 1.43 -8.68
N LEU A 177 -2.09 0.89 -9.35
CA LEU A 177 -3.18 0.14 -8.72
C LEU A 177 -2.97 -1.36 -8.90
N PHE A 178 -2.52 -2.04 -7.84
CA PHE A 178 -2.50 -3.50 -7.82
C PHE A 178 -3.91 -4.05 -7.60
N VAL A 179 -4.23 -5.14 -8.29
CA VAL A 179 -5.47 -5.90 -8.14
C VAL A 179 -5.14 -7.38 -7.96
N GLY A 180 -5.92 -8.06 -7.13
CA GLY A 180 -5.75 -9.47 -6.80
C GLY A 180 -6.80 -9.92 -5.80
N SER A 181 -6.84 -11.20 -5.48
CA SER A 181 -7.79 -11.69 -4.46
C SER A 181 -7.44 -11.14 -3.07
N LEU A 182 -8.45 -11.03 -2.21
CA LEU A 182 -8.23 -10.62 -0.81
C LEU A 182 -7.41 -11.68 -0.04
N ALA A 183 -7.60 -12.97 -0.37
CA ALA A 183 -6.80 -14.08 0.16
C ALA A 183 -5.33 -13.95 -0.21
N GLU A 184 -5.00 -13.58 -1.45
CA GLU A 184 -3.62 -13.34 -1.87
C GLU A 184 -3.01 -12.11 -1.19
N ALA A 185 -3.79 -11.05 -0.93
CA ALA A 185 -3.28 -9.91 -0.17
C ALA A 185 -2.83 -10.33 1.24
N ALA A 186 -3.62 -11.19 1.89
CA ALA A 186 -3.27 -11.75 3.20
C ALA A 186 -2.01 -12.65 3.12
N ARG A 187 -1.96 -13.58 2.14
CA ARG A 187 -0.79 -14.46 1.94
C ARG A 187 0.48 -13.66 1.61
N LEU A 188 0.37 -12.61 0.81
CA LEU A 188 1.49 -11.72 0.49
C LEU A 188 2.07 -11.10 1.76
N LEU A 189 1.20 -10.53 2.62
CA LEU A 189 1.67 -9.90 3.86
C LEU A 189 2.25 -10.94 4.84
N ALA A 190 1.62 -12.11 4.95
CA ALA A 190 2.09 -13.20 5.80
C ALA A 190 3.47 -13.71 5.36
N GLY A 191 3.68 -13.90 4.06
CA GLY A 191 4.95 -14.31 3.48
C GLY A 191 6.02 -13.23 3.60
N LEU A 192 5.67 -11.97 3.29
CA LEU A 192 6.60 -10.84 3.34
C LEU A 192 7.14 -10.55 4.75
N LEU A 193 6.27 -10.60 5.76
CA LEU A 193 6.66 -10.32 7.16
C LEU A 193 7.04 -11.57 7.95
N GLY A 194 6.86 -12.75 7.35
CA GLY A 194 7.09 -14.05 7.94
C GLY A 194 8.51 -14.59 7.75
N PRO A 195 8.76 -15.84 8.20
CA PRO A 195 10.08 -16.46 8.15
C PRO A 195 10.58 -16.74 6.71
N ASN A 196 9.67 -16.82 5.73
CA ASN A 196 9.98 -17.08 4.33
C ASN A 196 10.06 -15.80 3.49
N SER A 197 10.30 -14.65 4.13
CA SER A 197 10.37 -13.36 3.45
C SER A 197 11.39 -13.37 2.30
N PRO A 198 11.07 -12.77 1.13
CA PRO A 198 12.06 -12.55 0.09
C PRO A 198 13.11 -11.48 0.46
N LEU A 199 12.90 -10.73 1.56
CA LEU A 199 13.81 -9.72 2.07
C LEU A 199 14.80 -10.30 3.08
N GLN A 200 16.00 -9.72 3.13
CA GLN A 200 16.94 -9.98 4.21
C GLN A 200 16.42 -9.42 5.55
N ALA A 201 16.85 -10.02 6.66
CA ALA A 201 16.44 -9.61 8.01
C ALA A 201 16.74 -8.12 8.30
N SER A 202 17.84 -7.58 7.77
CA SER A 202 18.21 -6.16 7.88
C SER A 202 17.22 -5.24 7.15
N SER A 203 16.78 -5.62 5.94
CA SER A 203 15.78 -4.87 5.18
C SER A 203 14.40 -4.96 5.82
N LEU A 204 14.02 -6.12 6.37
CA LEU A 204 12.78 -6.26 7.12
C LEU A 204 12.79 -5.39 8.39
N ALA A 205 13.93 -5.35 9.11
CA ALA A 205 14.12 -4.44 10.23
C ALA A 205 14.02 -2.97 9.81
N ALA A 206 14.60 -2.60 8.66
CA ALA A 206 14.49 -1.25 8.11
C ALA A 206 13.04 -0.91 7.70
N MET A 207 12.30 -1.86 7.15
CA MET A 207 10.88 -1.73 6.79
C MET A 207 10.02 -1.45 8.03
N ARG A 208 10.31 -2.11 9.15
CA ARG A 208 9.64 -1.93 10.44
C ARG A 208 10.07 -0.69 11.20
N GLN A 209 11.27 -0.17 10.96
CA GLN A 209 11.75 1.04 11.63
C GLN A 209 10.83 2.21 11.29
N SER A 210 10.06 2.65 12.28
CA SER A 210 8.90 3.52 12.07
C SER A 210 9.02 4.85 12.80
N ARG A 211 8.47 5.91 12.21
CA ARG A 211 8.23 7.19 12.88
C ARG A 211 6.92 7.12 13.66
N ALA A 212 6.92 7.51 14.93
CA ALA A 212 5.69 7.62 15.72
C ALA A 212 4.79 8.77 15.20
N LEU A 213 3.48 8.52 15.12
CA LEU A 213 2.48 9.46 14.60
C LEU A 213 1.29 9.59 15.55
N PRO A 214 1.49 10.04 16.81
CA PRO A 214 0.45 10.08 17.84
C PRO A 214 -0.78 10.91 17.44
N GLN A 215 -0.67 11.81 16.46
CA GLN A 215 -1.79 12.57 15.93
C GLN A 215 -2.86 11.71 15.23
N PHE A 216 -2.54 10.46 14.88
CA PHE A 216 -3.50 9.49 14.31
C PHE A 216 -4.00 8.46 15.32
N ALA A 217 -3.66 8.62 16.62
CA ALA A 217 -4.15 7.71 17.65
C ALA A 217 -5.67 7.79 17.77
N GLY A 218 -6.32 6.64 18.00
CA GLY A 218 -7.77 6.53 18.05
C GLY A 218 -8.25 5.28 18.79
N PRO A 219 -9.54 4.92 18.64
CA PRO A 219 -10.12 3.77 19.32
C PRO A 219 -9.44 2.45 18.93
N VAL A 220 -9.15 2.22 17.66
CA VAL A 220 -8.48 1.01 17.16
C VAL A 220 -6.96 1.11 17.32
N TRP A 221 -6.37 2.17 16.74
CA TRP A 221 -4.92 2.37 16.70
C TRP A 221 -4.42 3.15 17.91
N LYS A 222 -3.77 2.49 18.88
CA LYS A 222 -3.34 3.12 20.13
C LYS A 222 -2.01 3.87 20.01
N ALA A 223 -1.05 3.31 19.26
CA ALA A 223 0.28 3.87 19.10
C ALA A 223 0.72 3.85 17.63
N PRO A 224 0.02 4.58 16.74
CA PRO A 224 0.29 4.53 15.32
C PRO A 224 1.69 5.07 14.99
N SER A 225 2.34 4.38 14.06
CA SER A 225 3.63 4.72 13.50
C SER A 225 3.70 4.27 12.04
N TYR A 226 4.66 4.80 11.29
CA TYR A 226 4.81 4.48 9.87
C TYR A 226 6.28 4.15 9.53
N GLY A 227 6.49 2.96 8.98
CA GLY A 227 7.77 2.43 8.50
C GLY A 227 7.98 2.67 7.00
N LEU A 228 8.67 1.78 6.29
CA LEU A 228 8.81 1.88 4.83
C LEU A 228 7.63 1.17 4.17
N GLY A 229 6.60 1.92 3.74
CA GLY A 229 5.37 1.33 3.20
C GLY A 229 4.61 0.40 4.14
N LEU A 230 4.80 0.59 5.45
CA LEU A 230 4.23 -0.28 6.48
C LEU A 230 3.66 0.58 7.61
N MET A 231 2.34 0.57 7.75
CA MET A 231 1.65 1.10 8.92
C MET A 231 1.83 0.13 10.07
N ARG A 232 2.13 0.65 11.26
CA ARG A 232 2.29 -0.15 12.48
C ARG A 232 1.56 0.54 13.61
N SER A 233 0.99 -0.24 14.52
CA SER A 233 0.38 0.32 15.73
C SER A 233 0.11 -0.78 16.74
N THR A 234 0.26 -0.47 18.03
CA THR A 234 -0.38 -1.28 19.06
C THR A 234 -1.89 -1.15 18.93
N ILE A 235 -2.60 -2.27 18.85
CA ILE A 235 -4.06 -2.29 18.83
C ILE A 235 -4.65 -2.78 20.15
N GLU A 236 -5.98 -2.75 20.25
CA GLU A 236 -6.70 -3.35 21.38
C GLU A 236 -6.28 -4.81 21.56
N GLY A 237 -5.97 -5.21 22.80
CA GLY A 237 -5.34 -6.51 23.10
C GLY A 237 -3.81 -6.46 23.29
N GLY A 238 -3.16 -5.32 22.99
CA GLY A 238 -1.78 -5.04 23.41
C GLY A 238 -0.68 -5.56 22.49
N PHE A 239 -1.01 -6.17 21.36
CA PHE A 239 -0.06 -6.59 20.34
C PHE A 239 0.09 -5.53 19.23
N VAL A 240 1.17 -5.64 18.45
CA VAL A 240 1.45 -4.76 17.33
C VAL A 240 0.88 -5.35 16.05
N ALA A 241 0.01 -4.58 15.40
CA ALA A 241 -0.46 -4.86 14.05
C ALA A 241 0.45 -4.15 13.03
N GLU A 242 0.81 -4.84 11.96
CA GLU A 242 1.70 -4.36 10.90
C GLU A 242 1.09 -4.64 9.53
N GLY A 243 1.00 -3.64 8.65
CA GLY A 243 0.34 -3.80 7.36
C GLY A 243 0.03 -2.48 6.70
N HIS A 244 -1.11 -2.37 6.02
CA HIS A 244 -1.51 -1.11 5.41
C HIS A 244 -3.01 -1.09 5.08
N THR A 245 -3.66 0.06 5.35
CA THR A 245 -5.01 0.37 4.85
C THR A 245 -4.95 1.07 3.50
N GLY A 246 -5.85 0.74 2.57
CA GLY A 246 -6.02 1.43 1.31
C GLY A 246 -7.47 1.88 1.10
N GLY A 247 -7.64 2.98 0.40
CA GLY A 247 -8.95 3.47 0.00
C GLY A 247 -8.88 4.19 -1.34
N GLY A 248 -9.98 4.11 -2.08
CA GLY A 248 -10.18 4.81 -3.33
C GLY A 248 -11.67 4.88 -3.64
N PRO A 249 -12.05 5.34 -4.85
CA PRO A 249 -13.45 5.46 -5.20
C PRO A 249 -14.24 4.16 -4.97
N GLY A 250 -15.30 4.26 -4.17
CA GLY A 250 -16.27 3.18 -3.94
C GLY A 250 -15.84 2.04 -3.02
N SER A 251 -14.59 2.00 -2.51
CA SER A 251 -14.14 0.91 -1.64
C SER A 251 -12.90 1.21 -0.80
N ALA A 252 -12.71 0.40 0.24
CA ALA A 252 -11.52 0.39 1.08
C ALA A 252 -11.07 -1.05 1.40
N ILE A 253 -9.79 -1.19 1.73
CA ILE A 253 -9.13 -2.44 2.10
C ILE A 253 -8.25 -2.21 3.34
N ALA A 254 -8.17 -3.18 4.23
CA ALA A 254 -7.23 -3.21 5.34
C ALA A 254 -6.57 -4.58 5.38
N VAL A 255 -5.23 -4.63 5.32
CA VAL A 255 -4.46 -5.87 5.38
C VAL A 255 -3.42 -5.73 6.48
N TYR A 256 -3.57 -6.50 7.57
CA TYR A 256 -2.74 -6.37 8.76
C TYR A 256 -2.36 -7.74 9.33
N GLY A 257 -1.09 -7.89 9.69
CA GLY A 257 -0.54 -9.04 10.40
C GLY A 257 -0.17 -8.72 11.84
N ARG A 258 0.05 -9.77 12.65
CA ARG A 258 0.56 -9.65 14.02
C ARG A 258 2.08 -9.80 14.08
N GLU A 259 2.76 -8.87 14.73
CA GLU A 259 4.21 -8.96 14.95
C GLU A 259 4.60 -10.14 15.85
N ASP A 260 3.81 -10.41 16.90
CA ASP A 260 4.07 -11.47 17.89
C ASP A 260 3.66 -12.88 17.43
N ARG A 261 2.94 -12.97 16.30
CA ARG A 261 2.47 -14.22 15.70
C ARG A 261 2.62 -14.14 14.19
N ALA A 262 3.87 -14.27 13.73
CA ALA A 262 4.22 -14.27 12.32
C ALA A 262 3.33 -15.25 11.54
N GLY A 263 2.70 -14.77 10.46
CA GLY A 263 1.76 -15.55 9.65
C GLY A 263 0.28 -15.31 9.99
N ARG A 264 -0.07 -14.78 11.17
CA ARG A 264 -1.45 -14.39 11.49
C ARG A 264 -1.78 -13.07 10.82
N VAL A 265 -2.59 -13.11 9.75
CA VAL A 265 -2.96 -11.94 8.95
C VAL A 265 -4.47 -11.89 8.74
N ALA A 266 -5.05 -10.71 8.98
CA ALA A 266 -6.41 -10.37 8.61
C ALA A 266 -6.39 -9.44 7.41
N ALA A 267 -7.22 -9.74 6.40
CA ALA A 267 -7.49 -8.83 5.30
C ALA A 267 -8.99 -8.63 5.16
N VAL A 268 -9.42 -7.37 5.03
CA VAL A 268 -10.83 -6.98 4.94
C VAL A 268 -10.96 -6.00 3.79
N PHE A 269 -11.94 -6.21 2.93
CA PHE A 269 -12.33 -5.31 1.86
C PHE A 269 -13.79 -4.92 2.05
N ALA A 270 -14.15 -3.65 1.87
CA ALA A 270 -15.52 -3.20 1.95
C ALA A 270 -15.83 -2.15 0.90
N LEU A 271 -17.01 -2.25 0.30
CA LEU A 271 -17.58 -1.20 -0.51
C LEU A 271 -18.03 -0.03 0.36
N GLU A 272 -18.03 1.17 -0.22
CA GLU A 272 -18.62 2.33 0.44
C GLU A 272 -20.09 2.06 0.79
N GLY A 273 -20.48 2.40 2.02
CA GLY A 273 -21.83 2.14 2.52
C GLY A 273 -22.10 0.70 2.98
N ALA A 274 -21.10 -0.19 2.98
CA ALA A 274 -21.24 -1.56 3.49
C ALA A 274 -21.55 -1.66 5.00
N GLY A 275 -21.43 -0.56 5.75
CA GLY A 275 -21.69 -0.52 7.19
C GLY A 275 -20.60 -1.16 8.04
N ILE A 276 -19.44 -1.42 7.46
CA ILE A 276 -18.26 -1.98 8.14
C ILE A 276 -17.04 -1.09 7.87
N ASP A 277 -16.23 -0.86 8.90
CA ASP A 277 -14.91 -0.25 8.78
C ASP A 277 -13.86 -1.37 8.63
N PRO A 278 -13.18 -1.49 7.48
CA PRO A 278 -12.17 -2.51 7.26
C PRO A 278 -11.06 -2.52 8.32
N GLU A 279 -10.66 -1.36 8.84
CA GLU A 279 -9.59 -1.27 9.84
C GLU A 279 -10.04 -1.85 11.18
N ALA A 280 -11.23 -1.46 11.64
CA ALA A 280 -11.82 -1.97 12.87
C ALA A 280 -12.09 -3.49 12.79
N GLU A 281 -12.58 -3.97 11.64
CA GLU A 281 -12.83 -5.40 11.44
C GLU A 281 -11.53 -6.20 11.37
N ALA A 282 -10.50 -5.71 10.68
CA ALA A 282 -9.19 -6.37 10.64
C ALA A 282 -8.59 -6.46 12.06
N ALA A 283 -8.65 -5.38 12.83
CA ALA A 283 -8.22 -5.37 14.22
C ALA A 283 -9.00 -6.38 15.09
N ARG A 284 -10.32 -6.48 14.91
CA ARG A 284 -11.17 -7.46 15.61
C ARG A 284 -10.80 -8.89 15.26
N LEU A 285 -10.49 -9.20 14.00
CA LEU A 285 -10.10 -10.54 13.56
C LEU A 285 -8.71 -10.96 14.08
N LEU A 286 -7.82 -9.99 14.32
CA LEU A 286 -6.48 -10.26 14.84
C LEU A 286 -6.44 -10.48 16.36
N ALA A 287 -7.39 -9.90 17.10
CA ALA A 287 -7.51 -10.03 18.55
C ALA A 287 -7.71 -11.50 18.98
#